data_AF-A0AA36IEM1-F1
#
_entry.id   AF-A0AA36IEM1-F1
#
_cell.length_a   1.000
_cell.length_b   1.000
_cell.length_c   1.000
_cell.angle_alpha   90.00
_cell.angle_beta   90.00
_cell.angle_gamma   90.00
#
_symmetry.space_group_name_H-M   'P 1'
#
loop_
_entity.id
_entity.type
_entity.pdbx_description
1 polymer ?
#
loop_
_entity_poly.entity_id
_entity_poly.type
_entity_poly.pdbx_seq_one_letter_code
_entity_poly.pdbx_strand_id
1 'polypeptide(L)'
;ETAPPSAPAAPAAPAAPAAPSAPGTAPKAGTDTTRELLEECRRRGLDTTGCHDREDLLNLLKDPMPKVQDWGKPQSTRPPRPPAPKVTTVWDRQSVPPSYRVHKRYEALYLLGLDVSRLPSSSELRSAYRKAAMESHPDRQQNHNCQDDAKKLFQKVKDAFDLLNAAVK
;
A
#
# COMPACT_ATOMS: atom_id res chain seq x y z
N GLU A 1 32.33 -46.78 -6.68
CA GLU A 1 32.84 -46.09 -7.87
C GLU A 1 32.39 -44.62 -7.78
N THR A 2 33.15 -43.79 -7.06
CA THR A 2 34.17 -42.85 -7.59
C THR A 2 33.56 -41.47 -7.90
N ALA A 3 33.69 -40.54 -6.94
CA ALA A 3 33.71 -39.08 -7.14
C ALA A 3 35.03 -38.68 -7.88
N PRO A 4 35.33 -37.42 -8.32
CA PRO A 4 34.77 -36.12 -7.89
C PRO A 4 34.70 -35.07 -9.06
N PRO A 5 34.60 -33.74 -8.80
CA PRO A 5 34.23 -32.67 -9.77
C PRO A 5 35.45 -31.97 -10.40
N SER A 6 35.23 -31.25 -11.51
CA SER A 6 36.26 -30.40 -12.15
C SER A 6 35.71 -29.06 -12.64
N ALA A 7 36.04 -28.00 -11.90
CA ALA A 7 36.42 -26.68 -12.41
C ALA A 7 37.93 -26.54 -12.08
N PRO A 8 38.80 -25.83 -12.84
CA PRO A 8 38.70 -24.39 -13.12
C PRO A 8 39.33 -23.95 -14.48
N ALA A 9 39.25 -22.65 -14.84
CA ALA A 9 40.36 -21.84 -15.42
C ALA A 9 39.87 -20.57 -16.14
N ALA A 10 40.12 -19.40 -15.54
CA ALA A 10 40.50 -18.19 -16.27
C ALA A 10 42.04 -18.20 -16.39
N PRO A 11 42.68 -17.59 -17.42
CA PRO A 11 43.00 -16.15 -17.33
C PRO A 11 43.23 -15.39 -18.67
N ALA A 12 43.47 -14.08 -18.52
CA ALA A 12 44.35 -13.22 -19.32
C ALA A 12 43.80 -12.45 -20.55
N ALA A 13 43.66 -11.13 -20.36
CA ALA A 13 43.84 -10.11 -21.40
C ALA A 13 45.31 -10.08 -21.88
N PRO A 14 45.63 -9.49 -23.06
CA PRO A 14 46.10 -8.10 -23.04
C PRO A 14 45.89 -7.25 -24.33
N ALA A 15 46.07 -5.94 -24.13
CA ALA A 15 46.74 -4.96 -25.00
C ALA A 15 46.04 -4.36 -26.25
N ALA A 16 45.93 -3.02 -26.21
CA ALA A 16 45.77 -2.08 -27.33
C ALA A 16 46.96 -2.13 -28.32
N PRO A 17 46.85 -1.51 -29.52
CA PRO A 17 47.39 -0.14 -29.65
C PRO A 17 46.69 0.80 -30.68
N ALA A 18 46.90 2.11 -30.42
CA ALA A 18 47.17 3.21 -31.35
C ALA A 18 46.11 3.76 -32.35
N ALA A 19 45.76 5.03 -32.08
CA ALA A 19 45.52 6.22 -32.95
C ALA A 19 45.97 6.15 -34.44
N PRO A 20 45.55 7.06 -35.37
CA PRO A 20 45.12 8.47 -35.19
C PRO A 20 43.87 8.87 -36.03
N SER A 21 43.14 9.94 -35.76
CA SER A 21 43.45 11.26 -36.34
C SER A 21 42.32 12.23 -36.00
N ALA A 22 42.66 13.37 -35.42
CA ALA A 22 41.98 14.63 -35.73
C ALA A 22 42.74 15.22 -36.95
N PRO A 23 42.11 16.04 -37.83
CA PRO A 23 41.73 17.39 -37.41
C PRO A 23 40.42 17.93 -38.02
N GLY A 24 39.80 18.82 -37.26
CA GLY A 24 39.22 20.08 -37.76
C GLY A 24 37.98 19.99 -38.64
N THR A 25 36.86 20.51 -38.13
CA THR A 25 36.12 21.66 -38.73
C THR A 25 34.92 21.96 -37.83
N ALA A 26 35.01 23.01 -37.02
CA ALA A 26 33.84 23.83 -36.72
C ALA A 26 33.68 24.85 -37.87
N PRO A 27 32.53 25.51 -38.10
CA PRO A 27 31.33 25.60 -37.26
C PRO A 27 29.99 25.47 -38.03
N LYS A 28 28.87 25.30 -37.32
CA LYS A 28 27.61 26.08 -37.44
C LYS A 28 26.35 25.30 -37.02
N ALA A 29 25.60 25.96 -36.15
CA ALA A 29 24.12 25.98 -36.11
C ALA A 29 23.38 24.66 -35.81
N GLY A 30 23.03 24.50 -34.53
CA GLY A 30 21.63 24.23 -34.16
C GLY A 30 21.10 22.81 -34.35
N THR A 31 21.97 21.80 -34.44
CA THR A 31 21.53 20.40 -34.43
C THR A 31 22.25 19.58 -33.36
N ASP A 32 22.14 19.98 -32.08
CA ASP A 32 22.49 19.09 -30.97
C ASP A 32 21.74 17.78 -31.18
N THR A 33 22.46 16.72 -31.53
CA THR A 33 21.84 15.42 -31.80
C THR A 33 21.22 14.89 -30.51
N THR A 34 20.12 14.14 -30.61
CA THR A 34 19.41 13.59 -29.44
C THR A 34 20.35 12.84 -28.50
N ARG A 35 21.39 12.19 -29.05
CA ARG A 35 22.43 11.50 -28.29
C ARG A 35 23.29 12.45 -27.46
N GLU A 36 23.68 13.59 -28.03
CA GLU A 36 24.49 14.61 -27.36
C GLU A 36 23.70 15.27 -26.22
N LEU A 37 22.39 15.49 -26.44
CA LEU A 37 21.50 16.03 -25.42
C LEU A 37 21.28 15.07 -24.25
N LEU A 38 21.14 13.77 -24.51
CA LEU A 38 21.07 12.73 -23.47
C LEU A 38 22.36 12.66 -22.66
N GLU A 39 23.52 12.74 -23.33
CA GLU A 39 24.82 12.71 -22.67
C GLU A 39 25.05 13.94 -21.79
N GLU A 40 24.58 15.11 -22.24
CA GLU A 40 24.65 16.34 -21.46
C GLU A 40 23.64 16.34 -20.28
N CYS A 41 22.43 15.79 -20.46
CA CYS A 41 21.47 15.57 -19.36
C CYS A 41 22.07 14.64 -18.30
N ARG A 42 22.71 13.54 -18.72
CA ARG A 42 23.39 12.60 -17.82
C ARG A 42 24.56 13.26 -17.09
N ARG A 43 25.35 14.10 -17.77
CA ARG A 43 26.44 14.87 -17.17
C ARG A 43 25.93 15.85 -16.11
N ARG A 44 24.71 16.38 -16.29
CA ARG A 44 24.02 17.27 -15.33
C ARG A 44 23.21 16.54 -14.26
N GLY A 45 23.13 15.20 -14.31
CA GLY A 45 22.34 14.41 -13.37
C GLY A 45 20.83 14.57 -13.54
N LEU A 46 20.36 14.97 -14.72
CA LEU A 46 18.95 15.11 -15.03
C LEU A 46 18.36 13.74 -15.42
N ASP A 47 17.24 13.38 -14.81
CA ASP A 47 16.49 12.17 -15.15
C ASP A 47 15.81 12.34 -16.51
N THR A 48 16.28 11.60 -17.51
CA THR A 48 15.68 11.58 -18.84
C THR A 48 14.59 10.51 -18.97
N THR A 49 14.07 10.02 -17.83
CA THR A 49 13.06 8.95 -17.77
C THR A 49 11.71 9.51 -18.23
N GLY A 50 11.38 9.32 -19.50
CA GLY A 50 10.15 9.84 -20.12
C GLY A 50 10.38 10.87 -21.23
N CYS A 51 11.63 11.26 -21.49
CA CYS A 51 11.99 12.13 -22.61
C CYS A 51 12.08 11.28 -23.89
N HIS A 52 11.07 11.35 -24.75
CA HIS A 52 11.03 10.58 -26.00
C HIS A 52 11.49 11.41 -27.21
N ASP A 53 11.51 12.74 -27.05
CA ASP A 53 11.73 13.69 -28.14
C ASP A 53 12.92 14.60 -27.86
N ARG A 54 13.56 15.05 -28.95
CA ARG A 54 14.70 15.95 -28.92
C ARG A 54 14.38 17.28 -28.24
N GLU A 55 13.17 17.78 -28.44
CA GLU A 55 12.69 19.05 -27.86
C GLU A 55 12.56 18.97 -26.34
N ASP A 56 12.15 17.81 -25.81
CA ASP A 56 12.03 17.59 -24.37
C ASP A 56 13.39 17.64 -23.68
N LEU A 57 14.40 17.00 -24.29
CA LEU A 57 15.79 17.06 -23.85
C LEU A 57 16.38 18.48 -23.95
N LEU A 58 16.05 19.22 -25.02
CA LEU A 58 16.47 20.62 -25.17
C LEU A 58 15.83 21.53 -24.12
N ASN A 59 14.57 21.30 -23.76
CA ASN A 59 13.89 22.06 -22.70
C ASN A 59 14.53 21.78 -21.33
N LEU A 60 14.83 20.52 -21.01
CA LEU A 60 15.57 20.18 -19.78
C LEU A 60 16.95 20.85 -19.71
N LEU A 61 17.60 21.07 -20.85
CA LEU A 61 18.93 21.66 -20.91
C LEU A 61 18.94 23.20 -20.89
N LYS A 62 17.86 23.82 -21.41
CA LYS A 62 17.68 25.28 -21.49
C LYS A 62 17.18 25.88 -20.18
N ASP A 63 16.40 25.14 -19.40
CA ASP A 63 15.95 25.60 -18.08
C ASP A 63 16.95 25.20 -17.00
N PRO A 64 17.73 26.14 -16.41
CA PRO A 64 18.39 25.86 -15.14
C PRO A 64 17.28 25.71 -14.10
N MET A 65 17.01 24.46 -13.66
CA MET A 65 16.05 24.13 -12.60
C MET A 65 15.88 25.29 -11.58
N PRO A 66 14.65 25.78 -11.32
CA PRO A 66 14.39 26.31 -10.00
C PRO A 66 14.57 25.14 -9.02
N LYS A 67 15.60 25.29 -8.19
CA LYS A 67 15.88 24.58 -6.94
C LYS A 67 14.83 23.55 -6.53
N VAL A 68 15.29 22.30 -6.41
CA VAL A 68 14.93 21.38 -5.34
C VAL A 68 13.55 21.67 -4.78
N GLN A 69 12.52 21.19 -5.48
CA GLN A 69 11.31 20.80 -4.76
C GLN A 69 11.72 19.61 -3.90
N ASP A 70 12.24 19.97 -2.73
CA ASP A 70 11.91 19.33 -1.46
C ASP A 70 10.55 18.66 -1.64
N TRP A 71 10.53 17.32 -1.53
CA TRP A 71 9.30 16.57 -1.34
C TRP A 71 8.72 17.02 -0.01
N GLY A 72 8.12 18.22 -0.05
CA GLY A 72 7.21 18.74 0.92
C GLY A 72 6.18 17.66 1.11
N LYS A 73 6.38 16.92 2.20
CA LYS A 73 5.33 16.17 2.86
C LYS A 73 4.10 17.06 2.77
N PRO A 74 2.96 16.60 2.24
CA PRO A 74 1.76 17.40 2.32
C PRO A 74 1.47 17.59 3.81
N GLN A 75 1.90 18.72 4.37
CA GLN A 75 1.35 19.27 5.61
C GLN A 75 -0.05 19.74 5.23
N SER A 76 -0.94 18.75 5.09
CA SER A 76 -2.36 18.95 5.21
C SER A 76 -2.57 19.47 6.63
N THR A 77 -2.63 20.79 6.78
CA THR A 77 -3.21 21.48 7.94
C THR A 77 -4.72 21.24 7.94
N ARG A 78 -5.12 19.97 7.87
CA ARG A 78 -6.43 19.54 8.30
C ARG A 78 -6.40 19.67 9.82
N PRO A 79 -7.35 20.39 10.45
CA PRO A 79 -7.50 20.34 11.90
C PRO A 79 -7.48 18.87 12.31
N PRO A 80 -6.86 18.50 13.46
CA PRO A 80 -6.78 17.11 13.89
C PRO A 80 -8.19 16.56 13.85
N ARG A 81 -8.45 15.71 12.86
CA ARG A 81 -9.70 14.98 12.80
C ARG A 81 -9.77 14.28 14.15
N PRO A 82 -10.83 14.46 14.95
CA PRO A 82 -10.97 13.71 16.19
C PRO A 82 -10.66 12.25 15.86
N PRO A 83 -9.85 11.57 16.69
CA PRO A 83 -9.37 10.23 16.36
C PRO A 83 -10.59 9.42 15.92
N ALA A 84 -10.59 9.00 14.65
CA ALA A 84 -11.68 8.20 14.13
C ALA A 84 -11.86 7.03 15.12
N PRO A 85 -13.10 6.70 15.52
CA PRO A 85 -13.32 5.64 16.48
C PRO A 85 -12.55 4.42 15.98
N LYS A 86 -11.62 3.94 16.81
CA LYS A 86 -10.72 2.83 16.48
C LYS A 86 -11.61 1.72 15.93
N VAL A 87 -11.30 1.27 14.70
CA VAL A 87 -12.08 0.24 14.02
C VAL A 87 -11.98 -1.02 14.89
N THR A 88 -12.97 -1.20 15.74
CA THR A 88 -13.01 -2.26 16.73
C THR A 88 -13.37 -3.52 15.95
N THR A 89 -12.41 -4.42 15.79
CA THR A 89 -12.68 -5.72 15.19
C THR A 89 -13.62 -6.49 16.10
N VAL A 90 -14.32 -7.48 15.55
CA VAL A 90 -15.25 -8.32 16.35
C VAL A 90 -14.53 -9.08 17.47
N TRP A 91 -13.24 -9.34 17.28
CA TRP A 91 -12.35 -9.94 18.27
C TRP A 91 -12.17 -9.05 19.52
N ASP A 92 -11.99 -7.74 19.35
CA ASP A 92 -11.86 -6.80 20.46
C ASP A 92 -13.18 -6.67 21.25
N ARG A 93 -14.31 -6.81 20.55
CA ARG A 93 -15.67 -6.72 21.12
C ARG A 93 -16.13 -7.98 21.85
N GLN A 94 -15.33 -9.03 21.88
CA GLN A 94 -15.69 -10.27 22.58
C GLN A 94 -15.87 -10.04 24.09
N SER A 95 -15.10 -9.11 24.66
CA SER A 95 -15.23 -8.71 26.06
C SER A 95 -16.23 -7.56 26.20
N VAL A 96 -17.52 -7.92 26.27
CA VAL A 96 -18.59 -6.93 26.46
C VAL A 96 -18.44 -6.28 27.84
N PRO A 97 -18.32 -4.94 27.92
CA PRO A 97 -18.27 -4.22 29.18
C PRO A 97 -19.45 -4.56 30.09
N PRO A 98 -19.26 -4.66 31.42
CA PRO A 98 -20.33 -5.01 32.35
C PRO A 98 -21.56 -4.10 32.24
N SER A 99 -21.36 -2.83 31.87
CA SER A 99 -22.42 -1.84 31.65
C SER A 99 -23.42 -2.25 30.56
N TYR A 100 -22.98 -2.97 29.53
CA TYR A 100 -23.84 -3.40 28.42
C TYR A 100 -24.48 -4.77 28.63
N ARG A 101 -24.05 -5.51 29.66
CA ARG A 101 -24.62 -6.82 30.02
C ARG A 101 -25.98 -6.74 30.72
N VAL A 102 -26.39 -5.53 31.13
CA VAL A 102 -27.66 -5.31 31.84
C VAL A 102 -28.86 -5.65 30.93
N HIS A 103 -28.75 -5.38 29.63
CA HIS A 103 -29.77 -5.80 28.67
C HIS A 103 -29.14 -6.58 27.52
N LYS A 104 -29.67 -7.77 27.24
CA LYS A 104 -29.25 -8.65 26.13
C LYS A 104 -29.23 -7.93 24.77
N ARG A 105 -30.15 -6.97 24.57
CA ARG A 105 -30.20 -6.13 23.38
C ARG A 105 -28.96 -5.25 23.22
N TYR A 106 -28.50 -4.60 24.30
CA TYR A 106 -27.31 -3.73 24.24
C TYR A 106 -26.04 -4.54 24.02
N GLU A 107 -25.94 -5.72 24.66
CA GLU A 107 -24.87 -6.68 24.39
C GLU A 107 -24.83 -7.09 22.91
N ALA A 108 -25.98 -7.45 22.33
CA ALA A 108 -26.08 -7.83 20.93
C ALA A 108 -25.67 -6.67 19.98
N LEU A 109 -26.11 -5.44 20.27
CA LEU A 109 -25.73 -4.25 19.50
C LEU A 109 -24.22 -4.01 19.55
N TYR A 110 -23.64 -4.10 20.75
CA TYR A 110 -22.20 -3.91 20.96
C TYR A 110 -21.38 -4.96 20.20
N LEU A 111 -21.77 -6.24 20.26
CA LEU A 111 -21.09 -7.34 19.54
C LEU A 111 -21.06 -7.12 18.02
N LEU A 112 -22.16 -6.63 17.46
CA LEU A 112 -22.27 -6.31 16.03
C LEU A 112 -21.56 -4.99 15.65
N GLY A 113 -21.09 -4.23 16.63
CA GLY A 113 -20.50 -2.91 16.40
C GLY A 113 -21.49 -1.82 16.06
N LEU A 114 -22.74 -2.03 16.46
CA LEU A 114 -23.81 -1.06 16.29
C LEU A 114 -23.90 -0.19 17.55
N ASP A 115 -24.35 1.04 17.37
CA ASP A 115 -24.51 1.96 18.49
C ASP A 115 -25.65 1.49 19.39
N VAL A 116 -25.34 1.28 20.67
CA VAL A 116 -26.32 0.89 21.69
C VAL A 116 -27.42 1.92 21.89
N SER A 117 -27.14 3.20 21.60
CA SER A 117 -28.06 4.32 21.78
C SER A 117 -29.01 4.48 20.60
N ARG A 118 -28.69 3.89 19.44
CA ARG A 118 -29.46 4.02 18.20
C ARG A 118 -30.23 2.75 17.90
N LEU A 119 -31.41 2.91 17.30
CA LEU A 119 -32.17 1.78 16.74
C LEU A 119 -31.59 1.44 15.35
N PRO A 120 -30.91 0.30 15.16
CA PRO A 120 -30.38 -0.06 13.86
C PRO A 120 -31.51 -0.43 12.89
N SER A 121 -31.39 -0.01 11.64
CA SER A 121 -32.28 -0.50 10.58
C SER A 121 -31.97 -1.97 10.23
N SER A 122 -32.94 -2.71 9.70
CA SER A 122 -32.73 -4.11 9.28
C SER A 122 -31.64 -4.27 8.21
N SER A 123 -31.35 -3.21 7.44
CA SER A 123 -30.24 -3.18 6.48
C SER A 123 -28.88 -3.06 7.17
N GLU A 124 -28.77 -2.15 8.15
CA GLU A 124 -27.56 -2.00 8.97
C GLU A 124 -27.27 -3.26 9.77
N LEU A 125 -28.31 -3.88 10.35
CA LEU A 125 -28.19 -5.14 11.11
C LEU A 125 -27.57 -6.26 10.26
N ARG A 126 -28.11 -6.48 9.05
CA ARG A 126 -27.60 -7.50 8.12
C ARG A 126 -26.17 -7.20 7.66
N SER A 127 -25.88 -5.92 7.42
CA SER A 127 -24.55 -5.47 7.00
C SER A 127 -23.51 -5.68 8.10
N ALA A 128 -23.85 -5.32 9.34
CA ALA A 128 -23.01 -5.54 10.52
C ALA A 128 -22.79 -7.02 10.77
N TYR A 129 -23.84 -7.84 10.71
CA TYR A 129 -23.74 -9.29 10.83
C TYR A 129 -22.82 -9.89 9.78
N ARG A 130 -22.97 -9.50 8.51
CA ARG A 130 -22.11 -10.02 7.42
C ARG A 130 -20.63 -9.69 7.69
N LYS A 131 -20.32 -8.47 8.11
CA LYS A 131 -18.94 -8.08 8.46
C LYS A 131 -18.40 -8.93 9.61
N ALA A 132 -19.16 -9.01 10.71
CA ALA A 132 -18.78 -9.76 11.89
C ALA A 132 -18.61 -11.26 11.65
N ALA A 133 -19.51 -11.85 10.86
CA ALA A 133 -19.46 -13.24 10.43
C ALA A 133 -18.23 -13.53 9.58
N MET A 134 -17.85 -12.63 8.66
CA MET A 134 -16.65 -12.78 7.85
C MET A 134 -15.36 -12.67 8.67
N GLU A 135 -15.32 -11.81 9.68
CA GLU A 135 -14.14 -11.64 10.56
C GLU A 135 -13.94 -12.83 11.51
N SER A 136 -15.03 -13.43 11.99
CA SER A 136 -15.03 -14.55 12.96
C SER A 136 -15.19 -15.94 12.32
N HIS A 137 -15.13 -16.05 10.99
CA HIS A 137 -15.37 -17.34 10.31
C HIS A 137 -14.25 -18.36 10.60
N PRO A 138 -14.55 -19.61 11.02
CA PRO A 138 -13.53 -20.58 11.38
C PRO A 138 -12.69 -21.09 10.17
N ASP A 139 -13.25 -21.00 8.96
CA ASP A 139 -12.58 -21.37 7.69
C ASP A 139 -11.54 -20.33 7.22
N ARG A 140 -11.49 -19.14 7.84
CA ARG A 140 -10.46 -18.17 7.46
C ARG A 140 -9.10 -18.64 7.94
N GLN A 141 -8.13 -18.58 7.04
CA GLN A 141 -6.72 -18.94 7.33
C GLN A 141 -6.14 -18.14 8.52
N GLN A 142 -6.59 -16.91 8.73
CA GLN A 142 -6.22 -16.07 9.88
C GLN A 142 -6.72 -16.59 11.24
N ASN A 143 -7.76 -17.43 11.23
CA ASN A 143 -8.43 -17.94 12.43
C ASN A 143 -8.07 -19.41 12.72
N HIS A 144 -7.19 -20.04 11.92
CA HIS A 144 -6.81 -21.46 12.07
C HIS A 144 -6.19 -21.79 13.43
N ASN A 145 -5.44 -20.85 14.02
CA ASN A 145 -4.86 -21.04 15.36
C ASN A 145 -5.86 -20.86 16.50
N CYS A 146 -7.03 -20.27 16.22
CA CYS A 146 -8.05 -19.94 17.22
C CYS A 146 -9.46 -20.38 16.74
N GLN A 147 -9.58 -21.55 16.09
CA GLN A 147 -10.83 -21.99 15.47
C GLN A 147 -11.97 -22.16 16.48
N ASP A 148 -11.67 -22.68 17.68
CA ASP A 148 -12.65 -22.84 18.74
C ASP A 148 -13.23 -21.50 19.20
N ASP A 149 -12.38 -20.49 19.40
CA ASP A 149 -12.80 -19.15 19.78
C ASP A 149 -13.51 -18.42 18.64
N ALA A 150 -13.06 -18.62 17.40
CA ALA A 150 -13.75 -18.13 16.20
C ALA A 150 -15.17 -18.69 16.12
N LYS A 151 -15.34 -20.01 16.33
CA LYS A 151 -16.64 -20.68 16.33
C LYS A 151 -17.55 -20.16 17.44
N LYS A 152 -17.02 -20.00 18.67
CA LYS A 152 -17.77 -19.41 19.79
C LYS A 152 -18.20 -17.98 19.48
N LEU A 153 -17.30 -17.17 18.94
CA LEU A 153 -17.56 -15.77 18.59
C LEU A 153 -18.59 -15.66 17.46
N PHE A 154 -18.46 -16.48 16.43
CA PHE A 154 -19.41 -16.57 15.32
C PHE A 154 -20.80 -16.96 15.82
N GLN A 155 -20.89 -17.94 16.73
CA GLN A 155 -22.16 -18.35 17.32
C GLN A 155 -22.79 -17.21 18.15
N LYS A 156 -21.99 -16.45 18.91
CA LYS A 156 -22.46 -15.26 19.64
C LYS A 156 -22.96 -14.17 18.69
N VAL A 157 -22.24 -13.90 17.60
CA VAL A 157 -22.64 -12.92 16.57
C VAL A 157 -23.96 -13.33 15.92
N LYS A 158 -24.16 -14.63 15.65
CA LYS A 158 -25.41 -15.17 15.10
C LYS A 158 -26.58 -15.02 16.08
N ASP A 159 -26.38 -15.38 17.35
CA ASP A 159 -27.40 -15.23 18.40
C ASP A 159 -27.81 -13.76 18.59
N ALA A 160 -26.82 -12.86 18.65
CA ALA A 160 -27.04 -11.42 18.72
C ALA A 160 -27.86 -10.90 17.53
N PHE A 161 -27.56 -11.35 16.31
CA PHE A 161 -28.32 -10.97 15.12
C PHE A 161 -29.76 -11.48 15.18
N ASP A 162 -29.97 -12.74 15.57
CA ASP A 162 -31.32 -13.34 15.64
C ASP A 162 -32.21 -12.60 16.66
N LEU A 163 -31.66 -12.31 17.84
CA LEU A 163 -32.33 -11.55 18.90
C LEU A 163 -32.75 -10.15 18.42
N LEU A 164 -31.83 -9.42 17.77
CA LEU A 164 -32.13 -8.08 17.26
C LEU A 164 -33.08 -8.11 16.07
N ASN A 165 -32.98 -9.12 15.20
CA ASN A 165 -33.87 -9.29 14.07
C ASN A 165 -35.30 -9.61 14.52
N ALA A 166 -35.47 -10.37 15.60
CA ALA A 166 -36.77 -10.58 16.25
C ALA A 166 -37.32 -9.30 16.90
N ALA A 167 -36.46 -8.43 17.43
CA ALA A 167 -36.86 -7.19 18.12
C ALA A 167 -37.16 -6.01 17.17
N VAL A 168 -36.68 -6.05 15.92
CA VAL A 168 -36.91 -5.01 14.90
C VAL A 168 -38.16 -5.33 14.05
N LYS A 169 -38.70 -6.54 14.17
CA LYS A 169 -39.85 -7.05 13.42
C LYS A 169 -41.15 -6.77 14.15
#